data_AF-A0A0U2XP65-F1
#
_entry.id   AF-A0A0U2XP65-F1
#
_cell.length_a   1.000
_cell.length_b   1.000
_cell.length_c   1.000
_cell.angle_alpha   90.00
_cell.angle_beta   90.00
_cell.angle_gamma   90.00
#
_symmetry.space_group_name_H-M   'P 1'
#
loop_
_entity.id
_entity.type
_entity.pdbx_description
1 polymer ?
#
loop_
_entity_poly.entity_id
_entity_poly.type
_entity_poly.pdbx_seq_one_letter_code
_entity_poly.pdbx_strand_id
1 'polypeptide(L)'
;MTPDPSPAPETSVTGSPVVHVLREQPEDLFWRGAAVVGLFFLAVLAGLFIGVPAWLMIAFGNPWLLFTLIPVAAGVLLLVKTVDLLRRGAWHARHRSTCTLHEAGIETTEWSTVGADAPVRRSIPWADVASVVASYRIVRRIVLVQNGGGALTESAPVLHVLFDQDGRRQITSVPFSSHQDPAVDTWITELRKHGVELGYTARALSWRGETCLSTEAQLGYFATTEEVVPFPVTGGWLENAVRLENRWHQHAEQLRDQPPAEGSPRTR
;
A
#
# COMPACT_ATOMS: atom_id res chain seq x y z
N MET A 1 -36.86 -12.90 -38.19
CA MET A 1 -35.72 -13.65 -37.63
C MET A 1 -34.53 -12.73 -37.63
N THR A 2 -34.34 -12.03 -36.52
CA THR A 2 -33.16 -11.18 -36.29
C THR A 2 -32.03 -12.13 -35.89
N PRO A 3 -30.86 -12.11 -36.55
CA PRO A 3 -29.75 -12.95 -36.15
C PRO A 3 -29.29 -12.51 -34.75
N ASP A 4 -29.20 -13.49 -33.87
CA ASP A 4 -28.68 -13.38 -32.51
C ASP A 4 -27.23 -12.86 -32.58
N PRO A 5 -26.87 -11.77 -31.89
CA PRO A 5 -25.49 -11.31 -31.85
C PRO A 5 -24.64 -12.36 -31.13
N SER A 6 -23.75 -12.99 -31.88
CA SER A 6 -22.74 -13.92 -31.38
C SER A 6 -22.02 -13.31 -30.16
N PRO A 7 -21.95 -14.00 -29.01
CA PRO A 7 -21.22 -13.49 -27.86
C PRO A 7 -19.74 -13.32 -28.24
N ALA A 8 -19.18 -12.16 -27.92
CA ALA A 8 -17.78 -11.87 -28.11
C ALA A 8 -16.94 -12.93 -27.35
N PRO A 9 -15.80 -13.38 -27.90
CA PRO A 9 -14.93 -14.32 -27.22
C PRO A 9 -14.42 -13.70 -25.92
N GLU A 10 -14.76 -14.30 -24.78
CA GLU A 10 -14.12 -14.01 -23.50
C GLU A 10 -12.64 -14.39 -23.63
N THR A 11 -11.80 -13.41 -23.93
CA THR A 11 -10.34 -13.58 -23.86
C THR A 11 -9.95 -13.76 -22.40
N SER A 12 -9.82 -15.01 -21.98
CA SER A 12 -9.38 -15.36 -20.63
C SER A 12 -7.94 -14.88 -20.40
N VAL A 13 -7.76 -13.84 -19.57
CA VAL A 13 -6.43 -13.27 -19.24
C VAL A 13 -5.48 -14.33 -18.69
N THR A 14 -5.99 -15.24 -17.85
CA THR A 14 -5.23 -16.31 -17.18
C THR A 14 -4.57 -17.31 -18.15
N GLY A 15 -5.03 -17.39 -19.41
CA GLY A 15 -4.44 -18.27 -20.43
C GLY A 15 -3.35 -17.62 -21.29
N SER A 16 -3.14 -16.31 -21.17
CA SER A 16 -2.21 -15.56 -22.00
C SER A 16 -0.77 -15.54 -21.45
N PRO A 17 0.26 -15.38 -22.30
CA PRO A 17 1.66 -15.38 -21.89
C PRO A 17 1.93 -14.36 -20.77
N VAL A 18 2.70 -14.79 -19.77
CA VAL A 18 3.11 -13.95 -18.65
C VAL A 18 4.28 -13.06 -19.10
N VAL A 19 4.09 -11.75 -18.99
CA VAL A 19 5.13 -10.74 -19.27
C VAL A 19 5.97 -10.52 -18.02
N HIS A 20 5.33 -10.34 -16.86
CA HIS A 20 6.03 -10.07 -15.60
C HIS A 20 5.22 -10.54 -14.39
N VAL A 21 5.91 -10.96 -13.31
CA VAL A 21 5.29 -11.33 -12.04
C VAL A 21 5.87 -10.49 -10.92
N LEU A 22 5.03 -9.63 -10.35
CA LEU A 22 5.36 -8.85 -9.18
C LEU A 22 4.80 -9.53 -7.93
N ARG A 23 5.66 -9.74 -6.94
CA ARG A 23 5.28 -10.26 -5.62
C ARG A 23 5.62 -9.23 -4.57
N GLU A 24 4.70 -9.02 -3.64
CA GLU A 24 4.96 -8.19 -2.48
C GLU A 24 6.18 -8.72 -1.71
N GLN A 25 7.12 -7.82 -1.41
CA GLN A 25 8.38 -8.22 -0.80
C GLN A 25 8.21 -8.65 0.66
N PRO A 26 9.01 -9.64 1.12
CA PRO A 26 9.11 -9.91 2.54
C PRO A 26 9.64 -8.69 3.28
N GLU A 27 9.21 -8.53 4.53
CA GLU A 27 9.81 -7.58 5.45
C GLU A 27 11.34 -7.80 5.57
N ASP A 28 12.11 -6.71 5.62
CA ASP A 28 13.58 -6.78 5.65
C ASP A 28 14.09 -7.64 6.81
N LEU A 29 15.19 -8.37 6.58
CA LEU A 29 15.86 -9.17 7.62
C LEU A 29 16.22 -8.35 8.86
N PHE A 30 16.59 -7.08 8.68
CA PHE A 30 16.85 -6.16 9.78
C PHE A 30 15.62 -5.97 10.67
N TRP A 31 14.46 -5.66 10.07
CA TRP A 31 13.22 -5.44 10.80
C TRP A 31 12.71 -6.74 11.45
N ARG A 32 12.89 -7.88 10.79
CA ARG A 32 12.62 -9.20 11.39
C ARG A 32 13.49 -9.43 12.63
N GLY A 33 14.79 -9.13 12.56
CA GLY A 33 15.69 -9.21 13.70
C GLY A 33 15.28 -8.27 14.84
N ALA A 34 15.00 -7.01 14.53
CA ALA A 34 14.53 -6.02 15.50
C ALA A 34 13.21 -6.45 16.15
N ALA A 35 12.27 -7.02 15.39
CA ALA A 35 11.01 -7.55 15.91
C ALA A 35 11.24 -8.70 16.89
N VAL A 36 12.15 -9.63 16.58
CA VAL A 36 12.50 -10.75 17.48
C VAL A 36 13.12 -10.23 18.79
N VAL A 37 14.05 -9.30 18.70
CA VAL A 37 14.68 -8.68 19.88
C VAL A 37 13.64 -7.92 20.72
N GLY A 38 12.78 -7.14 20.07
CA GLY A 38 11.69 -6.42 20.74
C GLY A 38 10.70 -7.36 21.42
N LEU A 39 10.38 -8.48 20.77
CA LEU A 39 9.51 -9.53 21.34
C LEU A 39 10.13 -10.14 22.60
N PHE A 40 11.43 -10.48 22.54
CA PHE A 40 12.15 -11.04 23.68
C PHE A 40 12.16 -10.05 24.85
N PHE A 41 12.44 -8.78 24.58
CA PHE A 41 12.41 -7.72 25.60
C PHE A 41 11.03 -7.58 26.24
N LEU A 42 9.96 -7.56 25.43
CA LEU A 42 8.57 -7.51 25.90
C LEU A 42 8.21 -8.73 26.75
N ALA A 43 8.67 -9.92 26.38
CA ALA A 43 8.44 -11.15 27.13
C ALA A 43 9.13 -11.13 28.50
N VAL A 44 10.39 -10.66 28.57
CA VAL A 44 11.11 -10.47 29.83
C VAL A 44 10.41 -9.44 30.71
N LEU A 45 9.97 -8.33 30.12
CA LEU A 45 9.25 -7.28 30.83
C LEU A 45 7.92 -7.81 31.39
N ALA A 46 7.10 -8.47 30.58
CA ALA A 46 5.87 -9.11 31.04
C ALA A 46 6.14 -10.13 32.17
N GLY A 47 7.20 -10.93 32.04
CA GLY A 47 7.65 -11.87 33.07
C GLY A 47 8.01 -11.20 34.38
N LEU A 48 8.68 -10.04 34.35
CA LEU A 48 8.98 -9.23 35.54
C LEU A 48 7.70 -8.67 36.19
N PHE A 49 6.81 -8.10 35.37
CA PHE A 49 5.55 -7.50 35.83
C PHE A 49 4.60 -8.53 36.47
N ILE A 50 4.69 -9.80 36.11
CA ILE A 50 3.86 -10.88 36.66
C ILE A 50 4.61 -11.62 37.78
N GLY A 51 5.85 -12.02 37.51
CA GLY A 51 6.64 -12.89 38.37
C GLY A 51 7.09 -12.21 39.67
N VAL A 52 7.51 -10.94 39.63
CA VAL A 52 7.96 -10.22 40.83
C VAL A 52 6.80 -10.03 41.82
N PRO A 53 5.61 -9.52 41.41
CA PRO A 53 4.43 -9.50 42.28
C PRO A 53 4.03 -10.86 42.84
N ALA A 54 3.99 -11.89 41.99
CA ALA A 54 3.59 -13.23 42.42
C ALA A 54 4.56 -13.81 43.48
N TRP A 55 5.86 -13.64 43.26
CA TRP A 55 6.88 -14.05 44.22
C TRP A 55 6.76 -13.29 45.54
N LEU A 56 6.57 -11.96 45.50
CA LEU A 56 6.37 -11.13 46.69
C LEU A 56 5.14 -11.59 47.49
N MET A 57 4.02 -11.87 46.81
CA MET A 57 2.79 -12.37 47.45
C MET A 57 3.02 -13.70 48.18
N ILE A 58 3.77 -14.63 47.58
CA ILE A 58 4.09 -15.93 48.17
C ILE A 58 5.05 -15.78 49.36
N ALA A 59 6.08 -14.95 49.22
CA ALA A 59 7.16 -14.85 50.20
C ALA A 59 6.75 -14.13 51.49
N PHE A 60 5.92 -13.08 51.39
CA PHE A 60 5.63 -12.20 52.52
C PHE A 60 4.20 -12.31 53.07
N GLY A 61 3.25 -12.89 52.30
CA GLY A 61 1.86 -13.13 52.77
C GLY A 61 1.12 -11.88 53.25
N ASN A 62 1.55 -10.68 52.83
CA ASN A 62 1.05 -9.41 53.34
C ASN A 62 -0.14 -8.89 52.51
N PRO A 63 -1.28 -8.52 53.10
CA PRO A 63 -2.45 -8.01 52.38
C PRO A 63 -2.19 -6.70 51.60
N TRP A 64 -1.20 -5.90 51.99
CA TRP A 64 -0.78 -4.72 51.22
C TRP A 64 -0.19 -5.08 49.85
N LEU A 65 0.17 -6.34 49.60
CA LEU A 65 0.63 -6.82 48.31
C LEU A 65 -0.50 -6.92 47.27
N LEU A 66 -1.76 -6.73 47.65
CA LEU A 66 -2.86 -6.62 46.68
C LEU A 66 -2.64 -5.46 45.68
N PHE A 67 -1.93 -4.40 46.06
CA PHE A 67 -1.57 -3.32 45.13
C PHE A 67 -0.64 -3.79 44.00
N THR A 68 0.07 -4.92 44.19
CA THR A 68 0.90 -5.53 43.15
C THR A 68 0.08 -6.25 42.06
N LEU A 69 -1.25 -6.34 42.19
CA LEU A 69 -2.12 -6.82 41.12
C LEU A 69 -2.20 -5.85 39.94
N ILE A 70 -1.98 -4.55 40.15
CA ILE A 70 -1.94 -3.55 39.08
C ILE A 70 -0.83 -3.87 38.06
N PRO A 71 0.45 -4.06 38.48
CA PRO A 71 1.49 -4.46 37.54
C PRO A 71 1.24 -5.83 36.91
N VAL A 72 0.62 -6.78 37.62
CA VAL A 72 0.21 -8.08 37.02
C VAL A 72 -0.77 -7.87 35.87
N ALA A 73 -1.82 -7.07 36.08
CA ALA A 73 -2.79 -6.76 35.04
C ALA A 73 -2.14 -6.06 33.83
N ALA A 74 -1.21 -5.14 34.08
CA ALA A 74 -0.43 -4.49 33.02
C ALA A 74 0.43 -5.50 32.24
N GLY A 75 1.09 -6.44 32.93
CA GLY A 75 1.87 -7.51 32.30
C GLY A 75 1.01 -8.44 31.43
N VAL A 76 -0.18 -8.81 31.91
CA VAL A 76 -1.14 -9.62 31.12
C VAL A 76 -1.62 -8.86 29.89
N LEU A 77 -1.98 -7.58 30.03
CA LEU A 77 -2.40 -6.75 28.90
C LEU A 77 -1.28 -6.61 27.85
N LEU A 78 -0.03 -6.42 28.32
CA LEU A 78 1.15 -6.38 27.46
C LEU A 78 1.28 -7.68 26.64
N LEU A 79 1.14 -8.84 27.30
CA LEU A 79 1.22 -10.14 26.66
C LEU A 79 0.12 -10.35 25.60
N VAL A 80 -1.13 -9.98 25.90
CA VAL A 80 -2.24 -10.03 24.94
C VAL A 80 -1.95 -9.18 23.70
N LYS A 81 -1.45 -7.95 23.90
CA LYS A 81 -1.09 -7.05 22.78
C LYS A 81 0.07 -7.62 21.96
N THR A 82 1.07 -8.20 22.62
CA THR A 82 2.20 -8.84 21.94
C THR A 82 1.75 -10.03 21.09
N VAL A 83 0.82 -10.86 21.60
CA VAL A 83 0.25 -11.99 20.83
C VAL A 83 -0.56 -11.51 19.62
N ASP A 84 -1.35 -10.45 19.77
CA ASP A 84 -2.10 -9.86 18.66
C ASP A 84 -1.16 -9.31 17.56
N LEU A 85 -0.10 -8.60 17.97
CA LEU A 85 0.94 -8.12 17.04
C LEU A 85 1.65 -9.27 16.30
N LEU A 86 2.02 -10.32 17.03
CA LEU A 86 2.61 -11.53 16.44
C LEU A 86 1.67 -12.18 15.43
N ARG A 87 0.38 -12.30 15.76
CA ARG A 87 -0.62 -12.90 14.87
C ARG A 87 -0.78 -12.10 13.59
N ARG A 88 -0.86 -10.78 13.70
CA ARG A 88 -0.93 -9.86 12.54
C ARG A 88 0.32 -9.96 11.68
N GLY A 89 1.51 -9.87 12.29
CA GLY A 89 2.78 -9.98 11.58
C GLY A 89 2.96 -11.33 10.88
N ALA A 90 2.63 -12.43 11.56
CA ALA A 90 2.66 -13.77 10.97
C ALA A 90 1.65 -13.92 9.83
N TRP A 91 0.49 -13.28 9.93
CA TRP A 91 -0.49 -13.25 8.85
C TRP A 91 0.05 -12.53 7.62
N HIS A 92 0.59 -11.31 7.74
CA HIS A 92 1.19 -10.58 6.62
C HIS A 92 2.39 -11.30 6.01
N ALA A 93 3.20 -11.97 6.84
CA ALA A 93 4.35 -12.72 6.34
C ALA A 93 3.95 -13.90 5.43
N ARG A 94 2.77 -14.50 5.68
CA ARG A 94 2.22 -15.65 4.94
C ARG A 94 1.32 -15.25 3.77
N HIS A 95 0.58 -14.15 3.92
CA HIS A 95 -0.45 -13.72 2.97
C HIS A 95 0.04 -12.48 2.22
N ARG A 96 0.73 -12.74 1.11
CA ARG A 96 1.32 -11.69 0.26
C ARG A 96 0.52 -11.53 -1.00
N SER A 97 0.34 -10.29 -1.40
CA SER A 97 -0.34 -9.98 -2.64
C SER A 97 0.59 -10.19 -3.84
N THR A 98 0.01 -10.59 -4.97
CA THR A 98 0.75 -10.80 -6.22
C THR A 98 0.03 -10.13 -7.37
N CYS A 99 0.78 -9.46 -8.25
CA CYS A 99 0.28 -8.85 -9.47
C CYS A 99 1.04 -9.46 -10.65
N THR A 100 0.34 -10.15 -11.54
CA THR A 100 0.89 -10.72 -12.77
C THR A 100 0.45 -9.88 -13.95
N LEU A 101 1.44 -9.44 -14.72
CA LEU A 101 1.24 -8.75 -15.98
C LEU A 101 1.24 -9.80 -17.09
N HIS A 102 0.16 -9.86 -17.85
CA HIS A 102 0.01 -10.73 -19.00
C HIS A 102 -0.14 -9.91 -20.28
N GLU A 103 0.03 -10.55 -21.44
CA GLU A 103 -0.19 -9.89 -22.73
C GLU A 103 -1.66 -9.47 -22.93
N ALA A 104 -2.62 -10.20 -22.35
CA ALA A 104 -4.06 -9.90 -22.50
C ALA A 104 -4.63 -8.99 -21.39
N GLY A 105 -3.87 -8.74 -20.32
CA GLY A 105 -4.35 -7.95 -19.19
C GLY A 105 -3.51 -8.11 -17.92
N ILE A 106 -4.10 -7.73 -16.80
CA ILE A 106 -3.48 -7.78 -15.47
C ILE A 106 -4.25 -8.78 -14.61
N GLU A 107 -3.56 -9.66 -13.91
CA GLU A 107 -4.15 -10.51 -12.89
C GLU A 107 -3.62 -10.12 -11.50
N THR A 108 -4.52 -9.90 -10.54
CA THR A 108 -4.16 -9.56 -9.17
C THR A 108 -4.71 -10.59 -8.20
N THR A 109 -3.92 -10.90 -7.18
CA THR A 109 -4.32 -11.69 -6.02
C THR A 109 -3.99 -10.86 -4.79
N GLU A 110 -5.01 -10.31 -4.14
CA GLU A 110 -4.88 -9.35 -3.05
C GLU A 110 -5.42 -9.90 -1.74
N TRP A 111 -4.69 -9.65 -0.65
CA TRP A 111 -5.13 -9.95 0.71
C TRP A 111 -5.57 -8.66 1.40
N SER A 112 -6.87 -8.36 1.37
CA SER A 112 -7.40 -7.04 1.77
C SER A 112 -7.40 -6.79 3.28
N THR A 113 -7.59 -7.82 4.11
CA THR A 113 -7.78 -7.67 5.56
C THR A 113 -7.19 -8.82 6.35
N VAL A 114 -6.59 -8.51 7.50
CA VAL A 114 -6.05 -9.53 8.42
C VAL A 114 -7.19 -10.44 8.88
N GLY A 115 -7.02 -11.73 8.62
CA GLY A 115 -8.04 -12.74 8.93
C GLY A 115 -9.02 -13.05 7.81
N ALA A 116 -8.82 -12.51 6.60
CA ALA A 116 -9.55 -12.96 5.42
C ALA A 116 -9.29 -14.45 5.15
N ASP A 117 -10.35 -15.20 4.86
CA ASP A 117 -10.28 -16.65 4.59
C ASP A 117 -9.73 -16.99 3.20
N ALA A 118 -9.89 -16.07 2.23
CA ALA A 118 -9.44 -16.24 0.86
C ALA A 118 -8.95 -14.91 0.26
N PRO A 119 -7.99 -14.95 -0.69
CA PRO A 119 -7.57 -13.75 -1.39
C PRO A 119 -8.62 -13.32 -2.41
N VAL A 120 -8.70 -12.02 -2.65
CA VAL A 120 -9.48 -11.47 -3.75
C VAL A 120 -8.66 -11.62 -5.03
N ARG A 121 -9.15 -12.44 -5.96
CA ARG A 121 -8.53 -12.60 -7.28
C ARG A 121 -9.29 -11.78 -8.30
N ARG A 122 -8.58 -11.00 -9.10
CA ARG A 122 -9.14 -10.21 -10.19
C ARG A 122 -8.35 -10.47 -11.46
N SER A 123 -9.07 -10.55 -12.57
CA SER A 123 -8.53 -10.58 -13.92
C SER A 123 -9.07 -9.34 -14.61
N ILE A 124 -8.17 -8.46 -15.03
CA ILE A 124 -8.48 -7.14 -15.58
C ILE A 124 -7.96 -7.12 -17.03
N PRO A 125 -8.83 -7.38 -18.03
CA PRO A 125 -8.50 -7.22 -19.44
C PRO A 125 -8.07 -5.79 -19.74
N TRP A 126 -7.21 -5.59 -20.75
CA TRP A 126 -6.81 -4.24 -21.17
C TRP A 126 -7.97 -3.33 -21.56
N ALA A 127 -9.04 -3.91 -22.11
CA ALA A 127 -10.25 -3.16 -22.50
C ALA A 127 -10.97 -2.52 -21.31
N ASP A 128 -10.81 -3.08 -20.11
CA ASP A 128 -11.45 -2.60 -18.89
C ASP A 128 -10.57 -1.57 -18.16
N VAL A 129 -9.29 -1.47 -18.53
CA VAL A 129 -8.36 -0.49 -17.94
C VAL A 129 -8.63 0.88 -18.51
N ALA A 130 -9.17 1.77 -17.69
CA ALA A 130 -9.52 3.11 -18.10
C ALA A 130 -8.33 4.07 -18.04
N SER A 131 -7.52 4.00 -16.97
CA SER A 131 -6.28 4.77 -16.85
C SER A 131 -5.38 4.22 -15.76
N VAL A 132 -4.09 4.57 -15.82
CA VAL A 132 -3.12 4.25 -14.78
C VAL A 132 -2.45 5.52 -14.27
N VAL A 133 -2.44 5.71 -12.96
CA VAL A 133 -1.77 6.85 -12.33
C VAL A 133 -0.58 6.37 -11.52
N ALA A 134 0.61 6.85 -11.91
CA ALA A 134 1.83 6.62 -11.16
C ALA A 134 1.89 7.55 -9.94
N SER A 135 2.22 6.99 -8.79
CA SER A 135 2.52 7.72 -7.56
C SER A 135 3.77 7.13 -6.91
N TYR A 136 4.14 7.63 -5.73
CA TYR A 136 5.15 7.00 -4.89
C TYR A 136 4.58 6.59 -3.53
N ARG A 137 5.15 5.53 -2.98
CA ARG A 137 4.96 5.11 -1.59
C ARG A 137 6.22 5.36 -0.79
N ILE A 138 6.05 5.67 0.49
CA ILE A 138 7.17 5.75 1.43
C ILE A 138 7.46 4.33 1.92
N VAL A 139 8.62 3.80 1.54
CA VAL A 139 9.12 2.49 1.96
C VAL A 139 9.81 2.62 3.31
N ARG A 140 10.74 3.59 3.42
CA ARG A 140 11.50 3.84 4.65
C ARG A 140 11.63 5.32 4.91
N ARG A 141 11.60 5.72 6.18
CA ARG A 141 11.96 7.07 6.61
C ARG A 141 12.92 6.96 7.79
N ILE A 142 14.15 7.43 7.60
CA ILE A 142 15.18 7.48 8.63
C ILE A 142 15.35 8.94 9.03
N VAL A 143 15.00 9.28 10.27
CA VAL A 143 15.25 10.62 10.82
C VAL A 143 16.73 10.70 11.19
N LEU A 144 17.52 11.51 10.49
CA LEU A 144 18.90 11.78 10.87
C LEU A 144 18.89 12.83 11.99
N VAL A 145 19.25 12.38 13.19
CA VAL A 145 19.21 13.21 14.42
C VAL A 145 20.46 14.10 14.55
N GLN A 146 21.51 13.87 13.75
CA GLN A 146 22.76 14.65 13.85
C GLN A 146 22.90 15.64 12.68
N ASN A 147 23.01 16.93 13.02
CA ASN A 147 23.35 18.06 12.16
C ASN A 147 22.27 18.54 11.16
N GLY A 148 21.08 18.90 11.65
CA GLY A 148 20.14 19.72 10.87
C GLY A 148 18.79 19.08 10.51
N GLY A 149 18.40 17.97 11.16
CA GLY A 149 17.01 17.51 11.15
C GLY A 149 16.47 17.02 9.79
N GLY A 150 17.35 16.50 8.92
CA GLY A 150 16.93 15.88 7.67
C GLY A 150 16.34 14.48 7.91
N ALA A 151 15.26 14.14 7.22
CA ALA A 151 14.77 12.76 7.14
C ALA A 151 15.14 12.16 5.78
N LEU A 152 15.96 11.11 5.75
CA LEU A 152 16.18 10.33 4.54
C LEU A 152 14.91 9.51 4.29
N THR A 153 14.21 9.81 3.20
CA THR A 153 13.00 9.08 2.81
C THR A 153 13.32 8.23 1.60
N GLU A 154 13.19 6.92 1.75
CA GLU A 154 13.25 5.96 0.66
C GLU A 154 11.83 5.77 0.13
N SER A 155 11.66 6.07 -1.16
CA SER A 155 10.39 5.92 -1.87
C SER A 155 10.48 4.84 -2.94
N ALA A 156 9.34 4.27 -3.29
CA ALA A 156 9.21 3.37 -4.44
C ALA A 156 7.95 3.73 -5.23
N PRO A 157 7.91 3.53 -6.55
CA PRO A 157 6.73 3.79 -7.34
C PRO A 157 5.58 2.85 -6.96
N VAL A 158 4.37 3.33 -7.20
CA VAL A 158 3.14 2.56 -7.19
C VAL A 158 2.35 2.93 -8.44
N LEU A 159 1.88 1.94 -9.18
CA LEU A 159 0.94 2.18 -10.28
C LEU A 159 -0.47 1.88 -9.78
N HIS A 160 -1.31 2.91 -9.77
CA HIS A 160 -2.73 2.79 -9.47
C HIS A 160 -3.48 2.53 -10.77
N VAL A 161 -4.04 1.35 -10.92
CA VAL A 161 -4.81 0.94 -12.10
C VAL A 161 -6.28 1.21 -11.82
N LEU A 162 -6.87 2.15 -12.57
CA LEU A 162 -8.30 2.43 -12.56
C LEU A 162 -8.96 1.63 -13.68
N PHE A 163 -9.93 0.81 -13.33
CA PHE A 163 -10.60 -0.08 -14.27
C PHE A 163 -12.10 -0.16 -13.98
N ASP A 164 -12.88 -0.47 -15.01
CA ASP A 164 -14.32 -0.66 -14.89
C ASP A 164 -14.64 -2.15 -14.87
N GLN A 165 -15.31 -2.60 -13.81
CA GLN A 165 -15.73 -3.99 -13.67
C GLN A 165 -17.17 -4.02 -13.16
N ASP A 166 -18.03 -4.78 -13.83
CA ASP A 166 -19.47 -4.88 -13.52
C ASP A 166 -20.18 -3.50 -13.48
N GLY A 167 -19.76 -2.59 -14.37
CA GLY A 167 -20.32 -1.23 -14.45
C GLY A 167 -19.93 -0.31 -13.28
N ARG A 168 -18.94 -0.70 -12.46
CA ARG A 168 -18.40 0.12 -11.37
C ARG A 168 -16.91 0.35 -11.56
N ARG A 169 -16.49 1.59 -11.31
CA ARG A 169 -15.07 1.93 -11.31
C ARG A 169 -14.41 1.38 -10.06
N GLN A 170 -13.31 0.67 -10.25
CA GLN A 170 -12.48 0.06 -9.23
C GLN A 170 -11.04 0.54 -9.36
N ILE A 171 -10.26 0.31 -8.31
CA ILE A 171 -8.84 0.63 -8.27
C ILE A 171 -8.06 -0.52 -7.65
N THR A 172 -6.96 -0.90 -8.29
CA THR A 172 -5.93 -1.75 -7.70
C THR A 172 -4.60 -1.02 -7.72
N SER A 173 -3.72 -1.35 -6.77
CA SER A 173 -2.40 -0.74 -6.65
C SER A 173 -1.33 -1.79 -6.87
N VAL A 174 -0.36 -1.46 -7.72
CA VAL A 174 0.79 -2.31 -8.05
C VAL A 174 2.03 -1.68 -7.40
N PRO A 175 2.43 -2.12 -6.18
CA PRO A 175 3.54 -1.52 -5.45
C PRO A 175 4.88 -2.12 -5.86
N PHE A 176 5.80 -1.29 -6.32
CA PHE A 176 7.15 -1.73 -6.69
C PHE A 176 8.08 -1.76 -5.48
N SER A 177 9.14 -2.56 -5.59
CA SER A 177 10.04 -2.83 -4.47
C SER A 177 10.96 -1.65 -4.15
N SER A 178 11.44 -0.96 -5.18
CA SER A 178 12.40 0.12 -5.06
C SER A 178 12.19 1.17 -6.15
N HIS A 179 12.75 2.36 -5.95
CA HIS A 179 12.71 3.42 -6.97
C HIS A 179 13.37 3.02 -8.30
N GLN A 180 14.32 2.08 -8.27
CA GLN A 180 15.10 1.63 -9.43
C GLN A 180 14.64 0.26 -9.96
N ASP A 181 13.46 -0.20 -9.56
CA ASP A 181 12.95 -1.51 -9.97
C ASP A 181 12.70 -1.52 -11.49
N PRO A 182 13.42 -2.33 -12.29
CA PRO A 182 13.27 -2.36 -13.75
C PRO A 182 11.90 -2.89 -14.19
N ALA A 183 11.16 -3.54 -13.28
CA ALA A 183 9.78 -3.92 -13.53
C ALA A 183 8.90 -2.71 -13.85
N VAL A 184 9.18 -1.52 -13.28
CA VAL A 184 8.38 -0.32 -13.52
C VAL A 184 8.35 0.03 -15.01
N ASP A 185 9.52 0.00 -15.65
CA ASP A 185 9.65 0.29 -17.08
C ASP A 185 9.02 -0.80 -17.96
N THR A 186 9.03 -2.05 -17.49
CA THR A 186 8.33 -3.16 -18.15
C THR A 186 6.81 -2.91 -18.17
N TRP A 187 6.25 -2.51 -17.02
CA TRP A 187 4.84 -2.15 -16.90
C TRP A 187 4.47 -0.93 -17.74
N ILE A 188 5.27 0.14 -17.67
CA ILE A 188 5.03 1.37 -18.46
C ILE A 188 5.05 1.05 -19.97
N THR A 189 6.00 0.24 -20.42
CA THR A 189 6.09 -0.18 -21.82
C THR A 189 4.84 -0.92 -22.27
N GLU A 190 4.37 -1.88 -21.47
CA GLU A 190 3.20 -2.68 -21.85
C GLU A 190 1.90 -1.87 -21.79
N LEU A 191 1.75 -0.98 -20.80
CA LEU A 191 0.63 -0.04 -20.73
C LEU A 191 0.55 0.84 -21.98
N ARG A 192 1.69 1.36 -22.44
CA ARG A 192 1.77 2.18 -23.67
C ARG A 192 1.44 1.38 -24.93
N LYS A 193 1.91 0.14 -25.03
CA LYS A 193 1.63 -0.76 -26.16
C LYS A 193 0.13 -0.98 -26.35
N HIS A 194 -0.62 -1.02 -25.25
CA HIS A 194 -2.08 -1.17 -25.25
C HIS A 194 -2.84 0.16 -25.24
N GLY A 195 -2.15 1.30 -25.39
CA GLY A 195 -2.78 2.62 -25.47
C GLY A 195 -3.40 3.12 -24.16
N VAL A 196 -2.99 2.58 -23.02
CA VAL A 196 -3.50 2.98 -21.71
C VAL A 196 -2.98 4.37 -21.35
N GLU A 197 -3.87 5.26 -20.93
CA GLU A 197 -3.50 6.59 -20.46
C GLU A 197 -2.70 6.53 -19.16
N LEU A 198 -1.56 7.22 -19.14
CA LEU A 198 -0.65 7.28 -17.99
C LEU A 198 -0.65 8.69 -17.40
N GLY A 199 -0.97 8.79 -16.12
CA GLY A 199 -0.87 10.00 -15.31
C GLY A 199 0.20 9.89 -14.23
N TYR A 200 0.51 11.00 -13.58
CA TYR A 200 1.42 11.07 -12.44
C TYR A 200 0.89 12.01 -11.35
N THR A 201 1.04 11.60 -10.09
CA THR A 201 0.84 12.46 -8.92
C THR A 201 2.00 12.31 -7.94
N ALA A 202 2.48 13.42 -7.38
CA ALA A 202 3.47 13.41 -6.31
C ALA A 202 2.83 13.31 -4.91
N ARG A 203 1.54 12.97 -4.80
CA ARG A 203 0.95 12.62 -3.49
C ARG A 203 1.27 11.18 -3.11
N ALA A 204 1.77 11.00 -1.89
CA ALA A 204 1.91 9.67 -1.29
C ALA A 204 0.53 9.13 -0.89
N LEU A 205 -0.04 8.25 -1.70
CA LEU A 205 -1.35 7.62 -1.44
C LEU A 205 -1.24 6.32 -0.62
N SER A 206 -0.01 5.87 -0.35
CA SER A 206 0.29 4.72 0.50
C SER A 206 1.56 4.90 1.33
N TRP A 207 1.58 4.30 2.52
CA TRP A 207 2.69 4.31 3.46
C TRP A 207 2.92 2.88 3.97
N ARG A 208 4.16 2.35 3.86
CA ARG A 208 4.55 1.01 4.35
C ARG A 208 3.60 -0.15 3.96
N GLY A 209 3.01 -0.10 2.76
CA GLY A 209 2.08 -1.13 2.31
C GLY A 209 0.64 -0.97 2.82
N GLU A 210 0.39 0.02 3.68
CA GLU A 210 -0.96 0.45 4.04
C GLU A 210 -1.38 1.62 3.14
N THR A 211 -2.61 1.56 2.62
CA THR A 211 -3.19 2.66 1.87
C THR A 211 -3.54 3.81 2.83
N CYS A 212 -3.02 5.01 2.59
CA CYS A 212 -3.31 6.19 3.43
C CYS A 212 -4.80 6.59 3.36
N LEU A 213 -5.48 6.16 2.30
CA LEU A 213 -6.88 6.39 2.01
C LEU A 213 -7.58 5.04 1.79
N SER A 214 -8.85 4.92 2.15
CA SER A 214 -9.66 3.77 1.72
C SER A 214 -9.77 3.74 0.18
N THR A 215 -10.06 2.57 -0.39
CA THR A 215 -10.28 2.40 -1.84
C THR A 215 -11.28 3.44 -2.39
N GLU A 216 -12.37 3.69 -1.67
CA GLU A 216 -13.39 4.68 -2.03
C GLU A 216 -12.83 6.12 -2.01
N ALA A 217 -12.02 6.45 -1.00
CA ALA A 217 -11.40 7.77 -0.91
C ALA A 217 -10.31 7.97 -1.99
N GLN A 218 -9.61 6.91 -2.40
CA GLN A 218 -8.68 6.96 -3.53
C GLN A 218 -9.42 7.19 -4.85
N LEU A 219 -10.51 6.46 -5.09
CA LEU A 219 -11.37 6.67 -6.26
C LEU A 219 -11.94 8.09 -6.27
N GLY A 220 -12.42 8.58 -5.13
CA GLY A 220 -12.88 9.96 -4.97
C GLY A 220 -11.80 10.98 -5.31
N TYR A 221 -10.58 10.80 -4.80
CA TYR A 221 -9.44 11.65 -5.13
C TYR A 221 -9.17 11.68 -6.63
N PHE A 222 -9.05 10.52 -7.29
CA PHE A 222 -8.76 10.48 -8.73
C PHE A 222 -9.91 10.96 -9.60
N ALA A 223 -11.15 10.89 -9.13
CA ALA A 223 -12.31 11.42 -9.86
C ALA A 223 -12.39 12.95 -9.82
N THR A 224 -11.88 13.59 -8.76
CA THR A 224 -12.04 15.05 -8.55
C THR A 224 -10.76 15.85 -8.65
N THR A 225 -9.59 15.19 -8.63
CA THR A 225 -8.32 15.90 -8.56
C THR A 225 -7.89 16.41 -9.93
N GLU A 226 -7.52 17.69 -9.97
CA GLU A 226 -6.84 18.28 -11.13
C GLU A 226 -5.31 18.17 -10.99
N GLU A 227 -4.79 17.61 -9.88
CA GLU A 227 -3.36 17.54 -9.60
C GLU A 227 -2.61 16.50 -10.45
N VAL A 228 -3.32 15.59 -11.13
CA VAL A 228 -2.69 14.55 -11.95
C VAL A 228 -2.13 15.18 -13.23
N VAL A 229 -0.82 15.06 -13.43
CA VAL A 229 -0.15 15.53 -14.65
C VAL A 229 0.04 14.38 -15.64
N PRO A 230 -0.04 14.62 -16.96
CA PRO A 230 0.19 13.58 -17.96
C PRO A 230 1.61 13.02 -17.90
N PHE A 231 1.73 11.69 -17.97
CA PHE A 231 3.01 11.01 -18.04
C PHE A 231 3.61 11.14 -19.46
N PRO A 232 4.93 11.37 -19.61
CA PRO A 232 5.58 11.46 -20.93
C PRO A 232 5.36 10.22 -21.80
N VAL A 233 5.22 10.41 -23.12
CA VAL A 233 5.05 9.31 -24.09
C VAL A 233 6.32 8.48 -24.25
N THR A 234 7.49 9.09 -24.00
CA THR A 234 8.80 8.47 -24.19
C THR A 234 9.58 8.37 -22.87
N GLY A 235 10.50 7.40 -22.81
CA GLY A 235 11.40 7.19 -21.67
C GLY A 235 10.79 6.38 -20.53
N GLY A 236 11.64 5.95 -19.61
CA GLY A 236 11.28 5.15 -18.44
C GLY A 236 10.82 5.98 -17.24
N TRP A 237 10.53 5.30 -16.13
CA TRP A 237 10.26 5.90 -14.83
C TRP A 237 11.43 6.73 -14.33
N LEU A 238 12.62 6.13 -14.25
CA LEU A 238 13.81 6.79 -13.69
C LEU A 238 14.19 8.06 -14.45
N GLU A 239 14.09 8.04 -15.78
CA GLU A 239 14.42 9.17 -16.64
C GLU A 239 13.43 10.35 -16.44
N ASN A 240 12.18 10.04 -16.13
CA ASN A 240 11.09 11.01 -16.06
C ASN A 240 10.75 11.44 -14.64
N ALA A 241 11.12 10.69 -13.60
CA ALA A 241 10.66 10.90 -12.22
C ALA A 241 10.89 12.33 -11.71
N VAL A 242 12.12 12.86 -11.81
CA VAL A 242 12.45 14.22 -11.36
C VAL A 242 11.69 15.28 -12.16
N ARG A 243 11.53 15.07 -13.47
CA ARG A 243 10.80 15.99 -14.34
C ARG A 243 9.31 16.02 -14.02
N LEU A 244 8.73 14.85 -13.79
CA LEU A 244 7.34 14.66 -13.39
C LEU A 244 7.04 15.31 -12.05
N GLU A 245 7.92 15.11 -11.06
CA GLU A 245 7.82 15.73 -9.74
C GLU A 245 7.84 17.26 -9.83
N ASN A 246 8.82 17.83 -10.55
CA ASN A 246 8.89 19.28 -10.76
C ASN A 246 7.64 19.83 -11.48
N ARG A 247 7.16 19.12 -12.51
CA ARG A 247 5.95 19.53 -13.25
C ARG A 247 4.71 19.47 -12.36
N TRP A 248 4.60 18.45 -11.53
CA TRP A 248 3.51 18.31 -10.56
C TRP A 248 3.53 19.46 -9.56
N HIS A 249 4.69 19.81 -8.99
CA HIS A 249 4.81 20.94 -8.07
C HIS A 249 4.40 22.27 -8.71
N GLN A 250 4.87 22.53 -9.93
CA GLN A 250 4.48 23.73 -10.69
C GLN A 250 2.97 23.77 -10.93
N HIS A 251 2.38 22.63 -11.30
CA HIS A 251 0.93 22.53 -11.54
C HIS A 251 0.12 22.71 -10.26
N ALA A 252 0.56 22.12 -9.15
CA ALA A 252 -0.08 22.27 -7.84
C ALA A 252 -0.01 23.71 -7.32
N GLU A 253 1.11 24.42 -7.53
CA GLU A 253 1.23 25.84 -7.21
C GLU A 253 0.26 26.68 -8.05
N GLN A 254 0.16 26.42 -9.36
CA GLN A 254 -0.78 27.11 -10.24
C GLN A 254 -2.25 26.90 -9.82
N LEU A 255 -2.62 25.68 -9.41
CA LEU A 255 -3.97 25.39 -8.89
C LEU A 255 -4.25 26.12 -7.58
N ARG A 256 -3.22 26.32 -6.73
CA ARG A 256 -3.35 27.04 -5.46
C ARG A 256 -3.50 28.56 -5.66
N ASP A 257 -2.83 29.10 -6.67
CA ASP A 257 -2.82 30.53 -6.97
C ASP A 257 -4.02 30.97 -7.84
N GLN A 258 -4.81 30.02 -8.38
CA GLN A 258 -6.07 30.33 -9.03
C GLN A 258 -7.13 30.77 -8.00
N PRO A 259 -7.76 31.95 -8.16
CA PRO A 259 -8.88 32.32 -7.31
C PRO A 259 -10.01 31.31 -7.51
N PRO A 260 -10.76 30.94 -6.44
CA PRO A 260 -11.88 30.03 -6.57
C PRO A 260 -12.83 30.56 -7.62
N ALA A 261 -13.13 29.77 -8.64
CA ALA A 261 -13.98 30.15 -9.75
C ALA A 261 -15.27 30.79 -9.20
N GLU A 262 -15.49 32.06 -9.56
CA GLU A 262 -16.74 32.77 -9.31
C GLU A 262 -17.87 31.99 -9.99
N GLY A 263 -18.59 31.16 -9.23
CA GLY A 263 -19.69 30.39 -9.81
C GLY A 263 -20.24 29.20 -9.04
N SER A 264 -19.70 28.82 -7.88
CA SER A 264 -20.34 27.76 -7.09
C SER A 264 -21.38 28.36 -6.13
N PRO A 265 -22.70 28.11 -6.33
CA PRO A 265 -23.73 28.64 -5.46
C PRO A 265 -23.58 28.00 -4.08
N ARG A 266 -23.36 28.84 -3.06
CA ARG A 266 -23.49 28.42 -1.66
C ARG A 266 -24.95 28.04 -1.42
N THR A 267 -25.27 26.75 -1.51
CA THR A 267 -26.47 26.22 -0.86
C THR A 267 -26.27 26.33 0.65
N ARG A 268 -27.06 27.22 1.26
CA ARG A 268 -27.27 27.30 2.71
C ARG A 268 -27.96 26.05 3.23
#